data_AF-A0A2N2U105-F1
#
_entry.id   AF-A0A2N2U105-F1
#
_cell.length_a   1.000
_cell.length_b   1.000
_cell.length_c   1.000
_cell.angle_alpha   90.00
_cell.angle_beta   90.00
_cell.angle_gamma   90.00
#
_symmetry.space_group_name_H-M   'P 1'
#
loop_
_entity.id
_entity.type
_entity.pdbx_description
1 polymer ?
#
loop_
_entity_poly.entity_id
_entity_poly.type
_entity_poly.pdbx_seq_one_letter_code
_entity_poly.pdbx_strand_id
1 'polypeptide(L)'
;MIRIPALLLAALACWLLAMPSFASQSGLVEAKLPSGTIAGAHFQAGKRGQPAVLILHGFLQTHTFPTIVSTMDALSTAGYTVLAPTLSLGISRRNKSLPCEAVHLHALDDDVAEVAFWVRWLV
;
A
#
# COMPACT_ATOMS: atom_id res chain seq x y z
N MET A 1 -7.62 41.23 -36.03
CA MET A 1 -6.72 41.26 -34.85
C MET A 1 -7.10 40.23 -33.77
N ILE A 2 -7.64 39.05 -34.13
CA ILE A 2 -8.24 38.07 -33.18
C ILE A 2 -7.39 36.78 -33.02
N ARG A 3 -6.28 36.64 -33.76
CA ARG A 3 -5.56 35.35 -33.88
C ARG A 3 -4.61 35.01 -32.72
N ILE A 4 -4.06 36.02 -32.04
CA ILE A 4 -3.06 35.84 -30.97
C ILE A 4 -3.63 35.19 -29.70
N PRO A 5 -4.79 35.63 -29.15
CA PRO A 5 -5.35 34.99 -27.96
C PRO A 5 -5.79 33.54 -28.23
N ALA A 6 -6.33 33.26 -29.42
CA ALA A 6 -6.73 31.91 -29.81
C ALA A 6 -5.53 30.94 -29.93
N LEU A 7 -4.39 31.41 -30.46
CA LEU A 7 -3.14 30.64 -30.52
C LEU A 7 -2.55 30.37 -29.13
N LEU A 8 -2.60 31.35 -28.23
CA LEU A 8 -2.15 31.19 -26.83
C LEU A 8 -3.03 30.20 -26.05
N LEU A 9 -4.36 30.28 -26.21
CA LEU A 9 -5.30 29.34 -25.61
C LEU A 9 -5.09 27.91 -26.12
N ALA A 10 -4.87 27.74 -27.42
CA ALA A 10 -4.60 26.43 -28.01
C ALA A 10 -3.26 25.85 -27.53
N ALA A 11 -2.21 26.67 -27.43
CA ALA A 11 -0.91 26.25 -26.92
C ALA A 11 -0.98 25.84 -25.43
N LEU A 12 -1.71 26.60 -24.61
CA LEU A 12 -1.91 26.29 -23.20
C LEU A 12 -2.70 24.98 -23.01
N ALA A 13 -3.73 24.76 -23.83
CA ALA A 13 -4.50 23.52 -23.83
C ALA A 13 -3.65 22.30 -24.22
N CYS A 14 -2.81 22.42 -25.26
CA CYS A 14 -1.86 21.37 -25.63
C CYS A 14 -0.83 21.09 -24.53
N TRP A 15 -0.38 22.12 -23.80
CA TRP A 15 0.60 21.96 -22.73
C TRP A 15 0.02 21.25 -21.50
N LEU A 16 -1.24 21.53 -21.16
CA LEU A 16 -1.97 20.82 -20.10
C LEU A 16 -2.22 19.35 -20.43
N LEU A 17 -2.47 19.02 -21.70
CA LEU A 17 -2.65 17.64 -22.17
C LEU A 17 -1.35 16.84 -22.25
N ALA A 18 -0.21 17.52 -22.37
CA ALA A 18 1.11 16.89 -22.41
C ALA A 18 1.70 16.60 -21.02
N MET A 19 1.03 16.98 -19.93
CA MET A 19 1.47 16.63 -18.58
C MET A 19 1.28 15.13 -18.35
N PRO A 20 2.34 14.37 -18.02
CA PRO A 20 2.18 12.98 -17.67
C PRO A 20 1.38 12.88 -16.37
N SER A 21 0.26 12.18 -16.41
CA SER A 21 -0.48 11.78 -15.21
C SER A 21 0.40 10.81 -14.42
N PHE A 22 1.07 11.31 -13.38
CA PHE A 22 1.68 10.46 -12.36
C PHE A 22 0.55 9.85 -11.52
N ALA A 23 -0.02 8.76 -11.99
CA ALA A 23 -0.85 7.91 -11.15
C ALA A 23 0.07 7.28 -10.10
N SER A 24 0.05 7.80 -8.87
CA SER A 24 0.67 7.10 -7.75
C SER A 24 -0.14 5.81 -7.52
N GLN A 25 0.53 4.67 -7.59
CA GLN A 25 -0.09 3.39 -7.26
C GLN A 25 -0.34 3.38 -5.74
N SER A 26 -1.59 3.58 -5.36
CA SER A 26 -2.05 3.61 -3.98
C SER A 26 -3.33 2.80 -3.86
N GLY A 27 -3.42 1.99 -2.81
CA GLY A 27 -4.63 1.24 -2.49
C GLY A 27 -4.35 -0.14 -1.92
N LEU A 28 -5.43 -0.93 -1.83
CA LEU A 28 -5.35 -2.32 -1.39
C LEU A 28 -4.73 -3.18 -2.48
N VAL A 29 -3.72 -3.95 -2.10
CA VAL A 29 -3.11 -4.99 -2.91
C VAL A 29 -3.39 -6.34 -2.27
N GLU A 30 -3.65 -7.34 -3.10
CA GLU A 30 -3.77 -8.73 -2.67
C GLU A 30 -2.65 -9.56 -3.30
N ALA A 31 -2.19 -10.56 -2.56
CA ALA A 31 -1.21 -11.52 -3.04
C ALA A 31 -1.57 -12.93 -2.56
N LYS A 32 -1.35 -13.92 -3.42
CA LYS A 32 -1.46 -15.33 -3.03
C LYS A 32 -0.13 -15.79 -2.45
N LEU A 33 -0.13 -16.16 -1.17
CA LEU A 33 1.03 -16.69 -0.47
C LEU A 33 1.36 -18.11 -0.95
N PRO A 34 2.60 -18.60 -0.72
CA PRO A 34 2.96 -19.99 -1.00
C PRO A 34 2.05 -21.03 -0.34
N SER A 35 1.48 -20.71 0.82
CA SER A 35 0.47 -21.53 1.52
C SER A 35 -0.87 -21.63 0.80
N GLY A 36 -1.10 -20.81 -0.23
CA GLY A 36 -2.37 -20.69 -0.95
C GLY A 36 -3.30 -19.63 -0.39
N THR A 37 -3.03 -19.12 0.82
CA THR A 37 -3.79 -18.04 1.46
C THR A 37 -3.69 -16.75 0.65
N ILE A 38 -4.81 -16.03 0.52
CA ILE A 38 -4.84 -14.70 -0.10
C ILE A 38 -4.62 -13.66 1.00
N ALA A 39 -3.46 -13.01 1.01
CA ALA A 39 -3.10 -11.96 1.95
C ALA A 39 -3.33 -10.58 1.34
N GLY A 40 -3.60 -9.58 2.18
CA GLY A 40 -3.92 -8.22 1.75
C GLY A 40 -3.07 -7.18 2.47
N ALA A 41 -2.69 -6.12 1.76
CA ALA A 41 -1.94 -5.00 2.30
C ALA A 41 -2.40 -3.67 1.70
N HIS A 42 -2.29 -2.58 2.46
CA HIS A 42 -2.37 -1.24 1.88
C HIS A 42 -0.97 -0.85 1.38
N PHE A 43 -0.87 -0.51 0.09
CA PHE A 43 0.34 -0.02 -0.53
C PHE A 43 0.20 1.44 -0.96
N GLN A 44 1.26 2.23 -0.78
CA GLN A 44 1.38 3.57 -1.33
C GLN A 44 2.78 3.79 -1.89
N ALA A 45 2.86 4.06 -3.20
CA ALA A 45 4.12 4.37 -3.86
C ALA A 45 4.67 5.74 -3.44
N GLY A 46 5.96 5.77 -3.10
CA GLY A 46 6.70 6.98 -2.74
C GLY A 46 7.61 7.50 -3.85
N LYS A 47 8.55 8.36 -3.49
CA LYS A 47 9.58 8.91 -4.38
C LYS A 47 10.64 7.86 -4.67
N ARG A 48 11.14 7.84 -5.91
CA ARG A 48 12.28 7.00 -6.30
C ARG A 48 13.52 7.33 -5.46
N GLY A 49 14.31 6.30 -5.14
CA GLY A 49 15.56 6.44 -4.38
C GLY A 49 15.40 6.53 -2.86
N GLN A 50 14.17 6.59 -2.34
CA GLN A 50 13.89 6.41 -0.91
C GLN A 50 13.80 4.91 -0.57
N PRO A 51 14.17 4.49 0.65
CA PRO A 51 13.90 3.14 1.11
C PRO A 51 12.40 2.89 1.22
N ALA A 52 11.98 1.64 1.01
CA ALA A 52 10.62 1.21 1.31
C ALA A 52 10.45 0.93 2.81
N VAL A 53 9.26 1.17 3.35
CA VAL A 53 8.92 0.92 4.75
C VAL A 53 7.74 -0.04 4.83
N LEU A 54 7.92 -1.16 5.53
CA LEU A 54 6.84 -2.06 5.92
C LEU A 54 6.38 -1.72 7.33
N ILE A 55 5.09 -1.48 7.52
CA ILE A 55 4.49 -1.21 8.83
C ILE A 55 3.59 -2.38 9.21
N LEU A 56 3.97 -3.09 10.26
CA LEU A 56 3.20 -4.21 10.79
C LEU A 56 2.29 -3.72 11.93
N HIS A 57 1.02 -4.13 11.92
CA HIS A 57 0.15 -3.91 13.07
C HIS A 57 0.61 -4.71 14.29
N GLY A 58 0.43 -4.15 15.48
CA GLY A 58 0.48 -4.91 16.72
C GLY A 58 -0.84 -5.61 17.01
N PHE A 59 -0.82 -6.58 17.93
CA PHE A 59 -1.99 -7.38 18.31
C PHE A 59 -2.67 -8.07 17.09
N LEU A 60 -3.81 -8.71 17.31
CA LEU A 60 -4.60 -9.34 16.26
C LEU A 60 -5.40 -8.31 15.41
N GLN A 61 -4.83 -7.12 15.17
CA GLN A 61 -5.46 -6.02 14.42
C GLN A 61 -5.25 -6.14 12.90
N THR A 62 -5.48 -5.06 12.15
CA THR A 62 -5.38 -4.98 10.68
C THR A 62 -4.64 -3.72 10.25
N HIS A 63 -4.32 -3.59 8.95
CA HIS A 63 -3.73 -2.38 8.38
C HIS A 63 -4.60 -1.12 8.51
N THR A 64 -5.89 -1.28 8.82
CA THR A 64 -6.82 -0.15 9.02
C THR A 64 -6.80 0.38 10.46
N PHE A 65 -5.96 -0.17 11.35
CA PHE A 65 -5.85 0.31 12.72
C PHE A 65 -5.34 1.77 12.73
N PRO A 66 -5.91 2.68 13.55
CA PRO A 66 -5.62 4.12 13.45
C PRO A 66 -4.13 4.49 13.54
N THR A 67 -3.37 3.81 14.40
CA THR A 67 -1.91 4.03 14.50
C THR A 67 -1.19 3.62 13.22
N ILE A 68 -1.63 2.55 12.55
CA ILE A 68 -1.05 2.12 11.26
C ILE A 68 -1.37 3.14 10.17
N VAL A 69 -2.63 3.55 10.06
CA VAL A 69 -3.06 4.54 9.05
C VAL A 69 -2.31 5.86 9.22
N SER A 70 -2.29 6.42 10.43
CA SER A 70 -1.59 7.69 10.69
C SER A 70 -0.07 7.60 10.45
N THR A 71 0.56 6.47 10.78
CA THR A 71 1.99 6.26 10.50
C THR A 71 2.27 6.13 9.01
N MET A 72 1.40 5.42 8.28
CA MET A 72 1.49 5.28 6.83
C MET A 72 1.32 6.62 6.11
N ASP A 73 0.35 7.43 6.54
CA ASP A 73 0.12 8.76 5.98
C ASP A 73 1.33 9.68 6.19
N ALA A 74 1.91 9.68 7.39
CA ALA A 74 3.08 10.49 7.71
C ALA A 74 4.31 10.10 6.85
N LEU A 75 4.60 8.79 6.74
CA LEU A 75 5.72 8.29 5.95
C LEU A 75 5.52 8.52 4.44
N SER A 76 4.30 8.31 3.95
CA SER A 76 4.00 8.54 2.54
C SER A 76 4.06 10.03 2.19
N THR A 77 3.62 10.91 3.11
CA THR A 77 3.78 12.37 2.98
C THR A 77 5.25 12.79 2.94
N ALA A 78 6.10 12.13 3.74
CA ALA A 78 7.55 12.31 3.67
C ALA A 78 8.19 11.75 2.37
N GLY A 79 7.43 11.01 1.57
CA GLY A 79 7.82 10.51 0.26
C GLY A 79 8.40 9.10 0.27
N TYR A 80 8.24 8.34 1.34
CA TYR A 80 8.62 6.92 1.38
C TYR A 80 7.58 6.07 0.63
N THR A 81 8.04 4.97 0.03
CA THR A 81 7.13 3.89 -0.39
C THR A 81 6.73 3.11 0.85
N VAL A 82 5.43 2.91 1.09
CA VAL A 82 4.93 2.30 2.32
C VAL A 82 4.01 1.13 2.02
N LEU A 83 4.16 0.05 2.78
CA LEU A 83 3.29 -1.13 2.74
C LEU A 83 2.84 -1.48 4.16
N ALA A 84 1.54 -1.62 4.36
CA ALA A 84 0.95 -2.05 5.62
C ALA A 84 0.10 -3.32 5.40
N PRO A 85 0.65 -4.53 5.62
CA PRO A 85 -0.12 -5.77 5.53
C PRO A 85 -1.09 -5.94 6.70
N THR A 86 -2.22 -6.58 6.44
CA THR A 86 -2.95 -7.34 7.47
C THR A 86 -2.41 -8.76 7.42
N LEU A 87 -1.70 -9.22 8.47
CA LEU A 87 -1.24 -10.62 8.51
C LEU A 87 -2.43 -11.55 8.32
N SER A 88 -2.33 -12.54 7.45
CA SER A 88 -3.45 -13.42 7.15
C SER A 88 -3.88 -14.25 8.36
N LEU A 89 -2.93 -14.64 9.21
CA LEU A 89 -3.14 -15.53 10.36
C LEU A 89 -3.85 -16.84 9.96
N GLY A 90 -3.57 -17.32 8.74
CA GLY A 90 -4.23 -18.49 8.12
C GLY A 90 -5.60 -18.22 7.50
N ILE A 91 -6.11 -16.98 7.57
CA ILE A 91 -7.43 -16.60 7.05
C ILE A 91 -7.29 -15.81 5.76
N SER A 92 -7.73 -16.39 4.64
CA SER A 92 -7.73 -15.69 3.36
C SER A 92 -8.60 -14.44 3.38
N ARG A 93 -8.08 -13.33 2.84
CA ARG A 93 -8.72 -12.01 2.79
C ARG A 93 -9.19 -11.53 4.17
N ARG A 94 -8.41 -11.82 5.22
CA ARG A 94 -8.71 -11.31 6.57
C ARG A 94 -8.79 -9.78 6.53
N ASN A 95 -9.93 -9.25 6.95
CA ASN A 95 -10.19 -7.80 6.98
C ASN A 95 -10.77 -7.33 8.33
N LYS A 96 -10.73 -8.19 9.35
CA LYS A 96 -11.18 -7.91 10.71
C LYS A 96 -10.11 -8.30 11.71
N SER A 97 -10.11 -7.59 12.84
CA SER A 97 -9.35 -8.00 14.02
C SER A 97 -9.91 -9.29 14.61
N LEU A 98 -9.08 -10.07 15.27
CA LEU A 98 -9.50 -11.30 15.96
C LEU A 98 -9.58 -11.06 17.49
N PRO A 99 -10.52 -11.72 18.19
CA PRO A 99 -10.52 -11.75 19.65
C PRO A 99 -9.32 -12.54 20.18
N CYS A 100 -8.90 -12.24 21.41
CA CYS A 100 -7.75 -12.89 22.04
C CYS A 100 -7.94 -14.40 22.26
N GLU A 101 -9.19 -14.85 22.36
CA GLU A 101 -9.58 -16.24 22.59
C GLU A 101 -9.79 -17.02 21.28
N ALA A 102 -9.54 -16.39 20.12
CA ALA A 102 -9.65 -17.07 18.84
C ALA A 102 -8.72 -18.29 18.80
N VAL A 103 -9.19 -19.38 18.19
CA VAL A 103 -8.33 -20.54 17.95
C VAL A 103 -7.29 -20.17 16.89
N HIS A 104 -6.01 -20.35 17.24
CA HIS A 104 -4.91 -20.14 16.31
C HIS A 104 -4.79 -21.35 15.38
N LEU A 105 -4.92 -21.11 14.08
CA LEU A 105 -4.77 -22.13 13.03
C LEU A 105 -3.47 -21.91 12.23
N HIS A 106 -2.57 -21.08 12.75
CA HIS A 106 -1.27 -20.72 12.18
C HIS A 106 -0.19 -20.90 13.25
N ALA A 107 1.05 -21.11 12.81
CA ALA A 107 2.23 -21.07 13.64
C ALA A 107 3.01 -19.77 13.45
N LEU A 108 3.91 -19.46 14.39
CA LEU A 108 4.82 -18.31 14.27
C LEU A 108 5.63 -18.35 12.97
N ASP A 109 6.06 -19.55 12.55
CA ASP A 109 6.82 -19.72 11.31
C ASP A 109 6.00 -19.32 10.06
N ASP A 110 4.69 -19.53 10.07
CA ASP A 110 3.79 -19.09 9.00
C ASP A 110 3.75 -17.55 8.94
N ASP A 111 3.66 -16.90 10.09
CA ASP A 111 3.62 -15.44 10.20
C ASP A 111 4.95 -14.81 9.75
N VAL A 112 6.07 -15.38 10.17
CA VAL A 112 7.41 -14.97 9.72
C VAL A 112 7.56 -15.15 8.21
N ALA A 113 7.06 -16.26 7.65
CA ALA A 113 7.08 -16.50 6.22
C ALA A 113 6.24 -15.47 5.44
N GLU A 114 5.09 -15.06 5.97
CA GLU A 114 4.26 -14.00 5.39
C GLU A 114 4.96 -12.63 5.44
N VAL A 115 5.56 -12.26 6.58
CA VAL A 115 6.35 -11.01 6.66
C VAL A 115 7.50 -11.02 5.66
N ALA A 116 8.23 -12.13 5.55
CA ALA A 116 9.32 -12.28 4.59
C ALA A 116 8.83 -12.20 3.14
N PHE A 117 7.63 -12.71 2.86
CA PHE A 117 6.98 -12.54 1.55
C PHE A 117 6.75 -11.06 1.24
N TRP A 118 6.18 -10.28 2.17
CA TRP A 118 5.92 -8.85 1.96
C TRP A 118 7.19 -8.01 1.85
N VAL A 119 8.24 -8.35 2.59
CA VAL A 119 9.56 -7.71 2.45
C VAL A 119 10.11 -7.94 1.04
N ARG A 120 10.02 -9.17 0.51
CA ARG A 120 10.45 -9.46 -0.88
C ARG A 120 9.55 -8.82 -1.92
N TRP A 121 8.27 -8.66 -1.65
CA TRP A 121 7.32 -8.03 -2.55
C TRP A 121 7.66 -6.54 -2.80
N LEU A 122 8.32 -5.88 -1.84
CA LEU A 122 8.72 -4.47 -1.94
C LEU A 122 9.97 -4.20 -2.79
N VAL A 123 10.71 -5.25 -3.19
CA VAL A 123 12.00 -5.17 -3.90
C VAL A 123 11.85 -5.71 -5.32
#